data_AF-A0ABD5JQA8-F1
#
_entry.id   AF-A0ABD5JQA8-F1
#
_cell.length_a   1.000
_cell.length_b   1.000
_cell.length_c   1.000
_cell.angle_alpha   90.00
_cell.angle_beta   90.00
_cell.angle_gamma   90.00
#
_symmetry.space_group_name_H-M   'P 1'
#
loop_
_entity.id
_entity.type
_entity.pdbx_description
1 polymer ?
#
loop_
_entity_poly.entity_id
_entity_poly.type
_entity_poly.pdbx_seq_one_letter_code
_entity_poly.pdbx_strand_id
1 'polypeptide(L)'
;MVNVSEEQSAKVELPWQRKSLPLAVIDAKEHFTRPVGPIEHEDADECPIDIKNIGWTLGNDCPYRCTHCYSMSAREKGMDFTPEIVDRIVEQLAANDVETVNLGGNEPLFTNGPNPKNTLLPRIIDGLTDAGIIVGLTTSGITALHLERDHNASWRRLNDLDISFDSPFEDEHNANRGAKIYKQAIRTLELAKEYGLDHSIIMCAMNWNFTQAHLEGLLELAVKYDAHLRINPIKPVESKHMDSLLPAEQYYEGFSFLMKHCSPVDLGEPPIAAVTDYQNAKGCPCGRTSFRIHSITPDGRIPVSPCVYLHDYKVGDLRVDNLYDIIRSPQFASFRRRNANPHLLEGCEGCELLQSCRGGCAGRSYLHHAHETGKRSLFVRDPYCPKDVAPKQEFPQQPTVPTDKRLVHMDYLCTWIGKPK
;
A
#
# COMPACT_ATOMS: atom_id res chain seq x y z
N MET A 1 13.37 -40.76 -42.55
CA MET A 1 13.35 -40.43 -41.10
C MET A 1 14.03 -39.08 -40.97
N VAL A 2 13.26 -38.03 -40.70
CA VAL A 2 13.78 -36.67 -40.51
C VAL A 2 13.93 -36.48 -39.00
N ASN A 3 15.17 -36.25 -38.55
CA ASN A 3 15.48 -35.86 -37.18
C ASN A 3 14.97 -34.44 -36.94
N VAL A 4 14.11 -34.27 -35.93
CA VAL A 4 13.76 -32.97 -35.38
C VAL A 4 14.59 -32.81 -34.11
N SER A 5 15.54 -31.87 -34.14
CA SER A 5 16.32 -31.45 -32.98
C SER A 5 15.43 -30.64 -32.04
N GLU A 6 15.32 -31.08 -30.78
CA GLU A 6 14.75 -30.28 -29.69
C GLU A 6 15.67 -29.10 -29.37
N GLU A 7 15.24 -27.88 -29.71
CA GLU A 7 15.83 -26.65 -29.21
C GLU A 7 15.58 -26.55 -27.70
N GLN A 8 16.67 -26.60 -26.92
CA GLN A 8 16.66 -26.25 -25.50
C GLN A 8 16.34 -24.76 -25.37
N SER A 9 15.11 -24.42 -24.98
CA SER A 9 14.78 -23.06 -24.56
C SER A 9 15.60 -22.72 -23.31
N ALA A 10 16.57 -21.80 -23.44
CA ALA A 10 17.29 -21.25 -22.30
C ALA A 10 16.28 -20.66 -21.31
N LYS A 11 16.21 -21.20 -20.09
CA LYS A 11 15.46 -20.57 -18.99
C LYS A 11 16.14 -19.23 -18.71
N VAL A 12 15.47 -18.14 -19.04
CA VAL A 12 15.88 -16.79 -18.62
C VAL A 12 15.91 -16.81 -17.10
N GLU A 13 17.10 -16.64 -16.53
CA GLU A 13 17.28 -16.51 -15.08
C GLU A 13 16.74 -15.14 -14.69
N LEU A 14 15.57 -15.13 -14.06
CA LEU A 14 14.88 -13.89 -13.70
C LEU A 14 15.55 -13.29 -12.45
N PRO A 15 15.74 -11.97 -12.38
CA PRO A 15 16.59 -11.30 -11.37
C PRO A 15 16.16 -11.49 -9.91
N TRP A 16 14.97 -12.05 -9.66
CA TRP A 16 14.46 -12.39 -8.32
C TRP A 16 14.80 -13.82 -7.86
N GLN A 17 15.65 -14.56 -8.59
CA GLN A 17 16.14 -15.86 -8.15
C GLN A 17 17.42 -15.76 -7.29
N ARG A 18 17.23 -15.91 -5.96
CA ARG A 18 18.14 -16.47 -4.92
C ARG A 18 19.23 -15.58 -4.27
N LYS A 19 19.25 -15.59 -2.92
CA LYS A 19 20.23 -16.24 -2.01
C LYS A 19 19.67 -16.20 -0.57
N SER A 20 19.50 -17.36 0.08
CA SER A 20 18.89 -17.45 1.41
C SER A 20 19.83 -16.91 2.50
N LEU A 21 19.50 -15.75 3.08
CA LEU A 21 19.96 -15.40 4.42
C LEU A 21 19.27 -16.31 5.45
N PRO A 22 19.91 -16.62 6.60
CA PRO A 22 19.23 -17.33 7.67
C PRO A 22 18.18 -16.39 8.30
N LEU A 23 16.97 -16.40 7.75
CA LEU A 23 15.83 -15.63 8.22
C LEU A 23 15.02 -16.42 9.25
N ALA A 24 14.43 -15.72 10.21
CA ALA A 24 13.41 -16.32 11.07
C ALA A 24 12.16 -16.65 10.24
N VAL A 25 11.71 -17.90 10.30
CA VAL A 25 10.47 -18.33 9.66
C VAL A 25 9.30 -17.94 10.57
N ILE A 26 8.66 -16.82 10.24
CA ILE A 26 7.38 -16.42 10.85
C ILE A 26 6.26 -16.92 9.94
N ASP A 27 5.33 -17.69 10.52
CA ASP A 27 4.15 -18.13 9.79
C ASP A 27 3.21 -16.94 9.56
N ALA A 28 3.10 -16.53 8.29
CA ALA A 28 2.24 -15.43 7.86
C ALA A 28 0.75 -15.70 8.11
N LYS A 29 0.34 -16.94 8.38
CA LYS A 29 -1.04 -17.34 8.67
C LYS A 29 -1.35 -17.46 10.15
N GLU A 30 -0.36 -17.34 11.03
CA GLU A 30 -0.55 -17.54 12.47
C GLU A 30 -1.66 -16.65 13.05
N HIS A 31 -1.78 -15.43 12.52
CA HIS A 31 -2.78 -14.43 12.88
C HIS A 31 -4.24 -14.86 12.64
N PHE A 32 -4.50 -15.88 11.82
CA PHE A 32 -5.85 -16.42 11.64
C PHE A 32 -6.30 -17.25 12.84
N THR A 33 -5.36 -17.83 13.59
CA THR A 33 -5.65 -18.78 14.68
C THR A 33 -5.61 -18.14 16.06
N ARG A 34 -4.81 -17.08 16.24
CA ARG A 34 -4.66 -16.38 17.52
C ARG A 34 -4.16 -14.94 17.32
N PRO A 35 -4.41 -14.03 18.29
CA PRO A 35 -3.72 -12.75 18.33
C PRO A 35 -2.21 -12.96 18.49
N VAL A 36 -1.43 -12.35 17.61
CA VAL A 36 0.04 -12.45 17.60
C VAL A 36 0.73 -11.09 17.63
N GLY A 37 0.03 -10.01 17.31
CA GLY A 37 0.54 -8.65 17.45
C GLY A 37 0.71 -8.28 18.92
N PRO A 38 1.90 -7.87 19.36
CA PRO A 38 2.14 -7.48 20.74
C PRO A 38 1.38 -6.18 21.09
N ILE A 39 0.88 -6.11 22.32
CA ILE A 39 0.37 -4.87 22.89
C ILE A 39 1.48 -4.35 23.82
N GLU A 40 2.13 -3.27 23.41
CA GLU A 40 3.33 -2.75 24.07
C GLU A 40 3.03 -1.37 24.69
N HIS A 41 3.77 -1.04 25.75
CA HIS A 41 3.71 0.25 26.45
C HIS A 41 2.29 0.67 26.84
N GLU A 42 1.54 -0.20 27.52
CA GLU A 42 0.12 0.04 27.87
C GLU A 42 -0.13 1.30 28.71
N ASP A 43 0.86 1.71 29.49
CA ASP A 43 0.80 2.89 30.35
C ASP A 43 1.18 4.20 29.61
N ALA A 44 1.57 4.14 28.34
CA ALA A 44 1.98 5.32 27.58
C ALA A 44 0.77 6.04 26.94
N ASP A 45 0.88 7.37 26.84
CA ASP A 45 -0.14 8.20 26.21
C ASP A 45 -0.37 7.86 24.74
N GLU A 46 -1.60 8.07 24.27
CA GLU A 46 -2.01 7.90 22.88
C GLU A 46 -2.16 9.25 22.19
N CYS A 47 -1.84 9.32 20.89
CA CYS A 47 -2.30 10.46 20.09
C CYS A 47 -3.82 10.36 19.88
N PRO A 48 -4.50 11.47 19.50
CA PRO A 48 -5.94 11.44 19.26
C PRO A 48 -6.36 10.47 18.15
N ILE A 49 -7.59 9.96 18.26
CA ILE A 49 -8.24 9.19 17.19
C ILE A 49 -8.75 10.21 16.15
N ASP A 50 -8.18 10.19 14.95
CA ASP A 50 -8.52 11.11 13.85
C ASP A 50 -8.65 10.35 12.52
N ILE A 51 -9.35 9.21 12.56
CA ILE A 51 -9.46 8.27 11.45
C ILE A 51 -10.27 8.88 10.31
N LYS A 52 -9.64 9.04 9.14
CA LYS A 52 -10.19 9.71 7.96
C LYS A 52 -10.04 8.92 6.66
N ASN A 53 -8.92 8.21 6.50
CA ASN A 53 -8.51 7.61 5.22
C ASN A 53 -8.49 6.09 5.28
N ILE A 54 -9.46 5.43 4.65
CA ILE A 54 -9.67 3.99 4.81
C ILE A 54 -9.31 3.25 3.55
N GLY A 55 -8.69 2.07 3.72
CA GLY A 55 -8.40 1.17 2.62
C GLY A 55 -9.25 -0.05 2.73
N TRP A 56 -10.01 -0.36 1.69
CA TRP A 56 -10.88 -1.52 1.67
C TRP A 56 -10.35 -2.56 0.70
N THR A 57 -9.88 -3.68 1.25
CA THR A 57 -9.51 -4.86 0.47
C THR A 57 -10.78 -5.58 0.03
N LEU A 58 -11.05 -5.59 -1.27
CA LEU A 58 -12.30 -6.14 -1.82
C LEU A 58 -12.11 -7.55 -2.36
N GLY A 59 -13.03 -8.45 -1.99
CA GLY A 59 -13.04 -9.85 -2.40
C GLY A 59 -11.81 -10.64 -1.93
N ASN A 60 -11.77 -11.94 -2.25
CA ASN A 60 -10.59 -12.79 -2.06
C ASN A 60 -9.91 -13.15 -3.38
N ASP A 61 -10.56 -12.90 -4.52
CA ASP A 61 -10.09 -13.31 -5.83
C ASP A 61 -9.27 -12.22 -6.51
N CYS A 62 -8.17 -12.65 -7.13
CA CYS A 62 -7.37 -11.82 -8.01
C CYS A 62 -6.75 -12.75 -9.06
N PRO A 63 -6.85 -12.44 -10.35
CA PRO A 63 -6.32 -13.29 -11.41
C PRO A 63 -4.79 -13.29 -11.49
N TYR A 64 -4.14 -12.39 -10.73
CA TYR A 64 -2.70 -12.18 -10.80
C TYR A 64 -1.95 -12.90 -9.69
N ARG A 65 -0.68 -13.20 -9.93
CA ARG A 65 0.21 -13.92 -9.00
C ARG A 65 1.49 -13.12 -8.79
N CYS A 66 1.33 -11.84 -8.45
CA CYS A 66 2.46 -10.93 -8.32
C CYS A 66 3.43 -11.44 -7.25
N THR A 67 4.72 -11.40 -7.54
CA THR A 67 5.80 -11.92 -6.67
C THR A 67 5.90 -11.19 -5.32
N HIS A 68 5.48 -9.93 -5.29
CA HIS A 68 5.56 -9.00 -4.16
C HIS A 68 4.20 -8.75 -3.47
N CYS A 69 3.17 -9.51 -3.85
CA CYS A 69 1.80 -9.23 -3.46
C CYS A 69 1.59 -9.36 -1.96
N TYR A 70 1.31 -8.24 -1.27
CA TYR A 70 1.11 -8.28 0.18
C TYR A 70 -0.16 -9.04 0.61
N SER A 71 -1.17 -9.09 -0.26
CA SER A 71 -2.45 -9.74 0.04
C SER A 71 -2.47 -11.24 -0.26
N MET A 72 -1.39 -11.82 -0.83
CA MET A 72 -1.43 -13.17 -1.38
C MET A 72 -1.83 -14.23 -0.34
N SER A 73 -1.25 -14.15 0.85
CA SER A 73 -1.55 -15.07 1.96
C SER A 73 -2.95 -14.89 2.53
N ALA A 74 -3.60 -13.75 2.27
CA ALA A 74 -4.94 -13.41 2.71
C ALA A 74 -6.04 -13.72 1.67
N ARG A 75 -5.68 -14.22 0.47
CA ARG A 75 -6.61 -14.63 -0.60
C ARG A 75 -7.23 -16.01 -0.34
N GLU A 76 -7.44 -16.37 0.91
CA GLU A 76 -8.21 -17.56 1.25
C GLU A 76 -9.69 -17.25 1.10
N LYS A 77 -10.39 -18.05 0.29
CA LYS A 77 -11.78 -17.80 -0.05
C LYS A 77 -12.66 -17.86 1.20
N GLY A 78 -13.33 -16.75 1.50
CA GLY A 78 -14.43 -16.69 2.46
C GLY A 78 -15.79 -16.85 1.77
N MET A 79 -16.79 -16.21 2.35
CA MET A 79 -18.12 -16.06 1.73
C MET A 79 -18.15 -14.86 0.77
N ASP A 80 -19.14 -14.80 -0.11
CA ASP A 80 -19.37 -13.63 -0.94
C ASP A 80 -19.98 -12.48 -0.13
N PHE A 81 -19.69 -11.23 -0.52
CA PHE A 81 -20.38 -10.06 0.04
C PHE A 81 -21.87 -10.11 -0.29
N THR A 82 -22.72 -9.66 0.62
CA THR A 82 -24.11 -9.35 0.32
C THR A 82 -24.30 -7.83 0.24
N PRO A 83 -25.35 -7.34 -0.46
CA PRO A 83 -25.76 -5.95 -0.42
C PRO A 83 -25.82 -5.36 1.00
N GLU A 84 -26.35 -6.11 1.96
CA GLU A 84 -26.53 -5.67 3.35
C GLU A 84 -25.20 -5.51 4.08
N ILE A 85 -24.21 -6.36 3.78
CA ILE A 85 -22.85 -6.20 4.31
C ILE A 85 -22.23 -4.91 3.78
N VAL A 86 -22.39 -4.63 2.47
CA VAL A 86 -21.87 -3.40 1.85
C VAL A 86 -22.51 -2.17 2.50
N ASP A 87 -23.84 -2.15 2.56
CA ASP A 87 -24.59 -1.02 3.10
C ASP A 87 -24.22 -0.75 4.56
N ARG A 88 -24.13 -1.81 5.39
CA ARG A 88 -23.68 -1.68 6.78
C ARG A 88 -22.29 -1.08 6.88
N ILE A 89 -21.33 -1.53 6.07
CA ILE A 89 -19.96 -0.99 6.13
C ILE A 89 -19.96 0.49 5.73
N VAL A 90 -20.70 0.87 4.69
CA VAL A 90 -20.86 2.28 4.28
C VAL A 90 -21.44 3.12 5.42
N GLU A 91 -22.52 2.65 6.06
CA GLU A 91 -23.13 3.32 7.22
C GLU A 91 -22.14 3.49 8.39
N GLN A 92 -21.37 2.46 8.70
CA GLN A 92 -20.36 2.50 9.76
C GLN A 92 -19.26 3.51 9.45
N LEU A 93 -18.81 3.59 8.19
CA LEU A 93 -17.79 4.55 7.76
C LEU A 93 -18.32 5.98 7.85
N ALA A 94 -19.52 6.23 7.33
CA ALA A 94 -20.17 7.54 7.39
C ALA A 94 -20.42 8.01 8.83
N ALA A 95 -20.88 7.11 9.71
CA ALA A 95 -21.13 7.41 11.12
C ALA A 95 -19.86 7.69 11.94
N ASN A 96 -18.68 7.39 11.40
CA ASN A 96 -17.38 7.67 12.03
C ASN A 96 -16.60 8.76 11.26
N ASP A 97 -17.30 9.61 10.49
CA ASP A 97 -16.73 10.75 9.77
C ASP A 97 -15.56 10.40 8.83
N VAL A 98 -15.60 9.19 8.25
CA VAL A 98 -14.61 8.78 7.26
C VAL A 98 -14.72 9.68 6.03
N GLU A 99 -13.59 10.23 5.62
CA GLU A 99 -13.50 11.20 4.53
C GLU A 99 -13.21 10.53 3.19
N THR A 100 -12.33 9.53 3.19
CA THR A 100 -11.86 8.88 1.96
C THR A 100 -11.80 7.36 2.09
N VAL A 101 -12.11 6.68 0.99
CA VAL A 101 -11.97 5.22 0.87
C VAL A 101 -11.24 4.87 -0.42
N ASN A 102 -10.09 4.22 -0.30
CA ASN A 102 -9.42 3.56 -1.42
C ASN A 102 -9.89 2.11 -1.54
N LEU A 103 -10.38 1.73 -2.72
CA LEU A 103 -10.77 0.37 -3.06
C LEU A 103 -9.59 -0.36 -3.73
N GLY A 104 -9.18 -1.50 -3.18
CA GLY A 104 -8.00 -2.21 -3.69
C GLY A 104 -7.69 -3.53 -2.99
N GLY A 105 -6.39 -3.78 -2.82
CA GLY A 105 -5.82 -4.93 -2.12
C GLY A 105 -5.79 -6.23 -2.91
N ASN A 106 -6.95 -6.72 -3.34
CA ASN A 106 -7.05 -7.67 -4.45
C ASN A 106 -7.43 -6.87 -5.71
N GLU A 107 -7.86 -7.54 -6.78
CA GLU A 107 -8.33 -6.82 -7.97
C GLU A 107 -9.83 -6.52 -7.80
N PRO A 108 -10.26 -5.26 -7.60
CA PRO A 108 -11.60 -4.96 -7.07
C PRO A 108 -12.77 -5.42 -7.93
N LEU A 109 -12.56 -5.65 -9.23
CA LEU A 109 -13.57 -6.25 -10.10
C LEU A 109 -14.12 -7.57 -9.54
N PHE A 110 -13.29 -8.34 -8.84
CA PHE A 110 -13.62 -9.69 -8.37
C PHE A 110 -14.08 -9.72 -6.90
N THR A 111 -14.92 -8.75 -6.49
CA THR A 111 -15.42 -8.65 -5.11
C THR A 111 -16.12 -9.93 -4.63
N ASN A 112 -16.84 -10.62 -5.52
CA ASN A 112 -17.68 -11.79 -5.24
C ASN A 112 -17.35 -12.95 -6.19
N GLY A 113 -16.08 -13.32 -6.20
CA GLY A 113 -15.60 -14.45 -6.98
C GLY A 113 -15.00 -14.08 -8.34
N PRO A 114 -14.54 -15.10 -9.09
CA PRO A 114 -13.80 -14.91 -10.34
C PRO A 114 -14.67 -14.46 -11.53
N ASN A 115 -16.00 -14.41 -11.38
CA ASN A 115 -16.90 -13.94 -12.44
C ASN A 115 -17.17 -12.44 -12.28
N PRO A 116 -16.69 -11.57 -13.18
CA PRO A 116 -16.91 -10.12 -13.11
C PRO A 116 -18.37 -9.70 -12.99
N LYS A 117 -19.31 -10.48 -13.54
CA LYS A 117 -20.74 -10.17 -13.47
C LYS A 117 -21.33 -10.22 -12.06
N ASN A 118 -20.65 -10.87 -11.13
CA ASN A 118 -21.08 -10.96 -9.74
C ASN A 118 -20.59 -9.78 -8.90
N THR A 119 -19.81 -8.86 -9.48
CA THR A 119 -19.20 -7.76 -8.74
C THR A 119 -20.24 -6.88 -8.04
N LEU A 120 -19.94 -6.49 -6.81
CA LEU A 120 -20.66 -5.44 -6.08
C LEU A 120 -19.94 -4.09 -6.13
N LEU A 121 -18.85 -3.99 -6.91
CA LEU A 121 -18.04 -2.79 -6.98
C LEU A 121 -18.82 -1.51 -7.33
N PRO A 122 -19.75 -1.50 -8.32
CA PRO A 122 -20.57 -0.32 -8.59
C PRO A 122 -21.40 0.11 -7.37
N ARG A 123 -22.04 -0.84 -6.68
CA ARG A 123 -22.80 -0.57 -5.45
C ARG A 123 -21.93 0.04 -4.36
N ILE A 124 -20.71 -0.48 -4.18
CA ILE A 124 -19.76 0.03 -3.19
C ILE A 124 -19.37 1.48 -3.52
N ILE A 125 -19.01 1.77 -4.77
CA ILE A 125 -18.64 3.13 -5.21
C ILE A 125 -19.83 4.08 -5.02
N ASP A 126 -21.02 3.67 -5.47
CA ASP A 126 -22.22 4.49 -5.40
C ASP A 126 -22.62 4.77 -3.95
N GLY A 127 -22.68 3.74 -3.09
CA GLY A 127 -23.04 3.88 -1.68
C GLY A 127 -22.06 4.77 -0.89
N LEU A 128 -20.75 4.61 -1.11
CA LEU A 128 -19.74 5.46 -0.47
C LEU A 128 -19.89 6.93 -0.87
N THR A 129 -20.04 7.18 -2.17
CA THR A 129 -20.15 8.56 -2.66
C THR A 129 -21.50 9.20 -2.34
N ASP A 130 -22.59 8.44 -2.31
CA ASP A 130 -23.90 8.90 -1.80
C ASP A 130 -23.84 9.28 -0.31
N ALA A 131 -22.98 8.61 0.46
CA ALA A 131 -22.69 8.95 1.85
C ALA A 131 -21.70 10.12 2.03
N GLY A 132 -21.26 10.75 0.93
CA GLY A 132 -20.33 11.88 0.96
C GLY A 132 -18.85 11.50 1.10
N ILE A 133 -18.52 10.22 0.97
CA ILE A 133 -17.15 9.70 1.08
C ILE A 133 -16.47 9.76 -0.29
N ILE A 134 -15.24 10.29 -0.34
CA ILE A 134 -14.45 10.39 -1.57
C ILE A 134 -13.83 9.02 -1.88
N VAL A 135 -14.02 8.52 -3.11
CA VAL A 135 -13.61 7.17 -3.49
C VAL A 135 -12.45 7.17 -4.47
N GLY A 136 -11.38 6.46 -4.11
CA GLY A 136 -10.24 6.17 -4.97
C GLY A 136 -10.21 4.69 -5.35
N LEU A 137 -9.58 4.36 -6.46
CA LEU A 137 -9.45 2.98 -6.92
C LEU A 137 -7.99 2.65 -7.26
N THR A 138 -7.46 1.61 -6.63
CA THR A 138 -6.18 1.00 -7.02
C THR A 138 -6.44 -0.26 -7.85
N THR A 139 -5.89 -0.35 -9.07
CA THR A 139 -6.15 -1.46 -10.01
C THR A 139 -4.94 -1.80 -10.87
N SER A 140 -4.83 -3.05 -11.33
CA SER A 140 -3.88 -3.44 -12.38
C SER A 140 -4.37 -3.13 -13.81
N GLY A 141 -5.53 -2.47 -13.93
CA GLY A 141 -6.12 -1.98 -15.16
C GLY A 141 -7.48 -2.59 -15.46
N ILE A 142 -7.65 -3.91 -15.30
CA ILE A 142 -8.88 -4.62 -15.71
C ILE A 142 -10.14 -4.10 -15.02
N THR A 143 -10.06 -3.73 -13.73
CA THR A 143 -11.22 -3.17 -13.02
C THR A 143 -11.65 -1.85 -13.63
N ALA A 144 -10.71 -0.95 -13.91
CA ALA A 144 -10.99 0.33 -14.54
C ALA A 144 -11.63 0.15 -15.92
N LEU A 145 -11.08 -0.74 -16.76
CA LEU A 145 -11.61 -1.02 -18.10
C LEU A 145 -13.04 -1.58 -18.04
N HIS A 146 -13.35 -2.41 -17.04
CA HIS A 146 -14.68 -2.97 -16.86
C HIS A 146 -15.69 -1.93 -16.35
N LEU A 147 -15.29 -1.14 -15.35
CA LEU A 147 -16.11 -0.04 -14.82
C LEU A 147 -16.43 0.98 -15.92
N GLU A 148 -15.43 1.40 -16.69
CA GLU A 148 -15.62 2.38 -17.76
C GLU A 148 -16.63 1.88 -18.82
N ARG A 149 -16.51 0.61 -19.23
CA ARG A 149 -17.34 -0.01 -20.28
C ARG A 149 -18.77 -0.30 -19.82
N ASP A 150 -18.92 -0.97 -18.67
CA ASP A 150 -20.18 -1.58 -18.25
C ASP A 150 -20.89 -0.78 -17.15
N HIS A 151 -20.16 0.05 -16.40
CA HIS A 151 -20.64 0.80 -15.23
C HIS A 151 -20.15 2.25 -15.24
N ASN A 152 -20.24 2.89 -16.42
CA ASN A 152 -19.64 4.20 -16.68
C ASN A 152 -20.10 5.31 -15.71
N ALA A 153 -21.33 5.21 -15.20
CA ALA A 153 -21.84 6.14 -14.18
C ALA A 153 -20.99 6.07 -12.90
N SER A 154 -20.75 4.88 -12.35
CA SER A 154 -19.91 4.69 -11.16
C SER A 154 -18.44 5.03 -11.43
N TRP A 155 -17.92 4.75 -12.64
CA TRP A 155 -16.58 5.19 -13.06
C TRP A 155 -16.38 6.71 -12.90
N ARG A 156 -17.36 7.52 -13.31
CA ARG A 156 -17.31 8.99 -13.21
C ARG A 156 -17.39 9.54 -11.79
N ARG A 157 -17.70 8.68 -10.82
CA ARG A 157 -17.78 9.03 -9.39
C ARG A 157 -16.45 8.81 -8.67
N LEU A 158 -15.46 8.20 -9.32
CA LEU A 158 -14.13 8.05 -8.76
C LEU A 158 -13.45 9.42 -8.71
N ASN A 159 -12.75 9.68 -7.61
CA ASN A 159 -11.97 10.89 -7.40
C ASN A 159 -10.58 10.78 -8.04
N ASP A 160 -9.92 9.64 -7.85
CA ASP A 160 -8.61 9.38 -8.41
C ASP A 160 -8.33 7.88 -8.59
N LEU A 161 -7.41 7.60 -9.52
CA LEU A 161 -6.97 6.24 -9.86
C LEU A 161 -5.50 6.02 -9.57
N ASP A 162 -5.19 4.86 -9.01
CA ASP A 162 -3.83 4.37 -8.89
C ASP A 162 -3.65 3.13 -9.77
N ILE A 163 -2.93 3.31 -10.88
CA ILE A 163 -2.68 2.26 -11.88
C ILE A 163 -1.35 1.60 -11.56
N SER A 164 -1.44 0.32 -11.25
CA SER A 164 -0.31 -0.52 -10.87
C SER A 164 0.70 -0.74 -12.01
N PHE A 165 1.96 -0.32 -11.79
CA PHE A 165 3.09 -0.50 -12.70
C PHE A 165 4.39 -0.81 -11.94
N ASP A 166 4.99 -1.98 -12.19
CA ASP A 166 6.26 -2.35 -11.53
C ASP A 166 7.50 -2.20 -12.41
N SER A 167 7.33 -1.93 -13.70
CA SER A 167 8.40 -1.65 -14.65
C SER A 167 7.82 -0.86 -15.83
N PRO A 168 8.56 0.07 -16.44
CA PRO A 168 8.17 0.68 -17.70
C PRO A 168 8.31 -0.29 -18.88
N PHE A 169 8.97 -1.43 -18.68
CA PHE A 169 9.20 -2.46 -19.69
C PHE A 169 8.13 -3.58 -19.59
N GLU A 170 7.47 -3.88 -20.71
CA GLU A 170 6.31 -4.77 -20.76
C GLU A 170 6.60 -6.18 -20.21
N ASP A 171 7.71 -6.78 -20.64
CA ASP A 171 8.05 -8.17 -20.29
C ASP A 171 8.32 -8.33 -18.80
N GLU A 172 9.06 -7.40 -18.19
CA GLU A 172 9.37 -7.39 -16.76
C GLU A 172 8.12 -7.16 -15.92
N HIS A 173 7.31 -6.16 -16.29
CA HIS A 173 6.05 -5.86 -15.62
C HIS A 173 5.14 -7.10 -15.62
N ASN A 174 4.95 -7.71 -16.79
CA ASN A 174 4.09 -8.87 -16.96
C ASN A 174 4.62 -10.08 -16.17
N ALA A 175 5.93 -10.32 -16.20
CA ALA A 175 6.56 -11.42 -15.47
C ALA A 175 6.41 -11.24 -13.96
N ASN A 176 6.63 -10.04 -13.44
CA ASN A 176 6.50 -9.72 -12.02
C ASN A 176 5.05 -9.86 -11.51
N ARG A 177 4.07 -9.51 -12.35
CA ARG A 177 2.63 -9.62 -12.06
C ARG A 177 2.06 -11.03 -12.30
N GLY A 178 2.79 -11.87 -13.04
CA GLY A 178 2.35 -13.20 -13.44
C GLY A 178 1.23 -13.21 -14.48
N ALA A 179 1.08 -12.14 -15.27
CA ALA A 179 0.03 -12.00 -16.28
C ALA A 179 0.40 -10.94 -17.35
N LYS A 180 -0.18 -11.05 -18.56
CA LYS A 180 -0.01 -10.08 -19.65
C LYS A 180 -0.96 -8.89 -19.49
N ILE A 181 -0.61 -7.95 -18.62
CA ILE A 181 -1.50 -6.85 -18.20
C ILE A 181 -0.96 -5.45 -18.46
N TYR A 182 0.31 -5.31 -18.83
CA TYR A 182 0.92 -4.01 -19.13
C TYR A 182 0.07 -3.15 -20.08
N LYS A 183 -0.43 -3.76 -21.17
CA LYS A 183 -1.29 -3.06 -22.14
C LYS A 183 -2.64 -2.62 -21.57
N GLN A 184 -3.19 -3.38 -20.62
CA GLN A 184 -4.42 -2.98 -19.92
C GLN A 184 -4.15 -1.77 -19.03
N ALA A 185 -3.04 -1.79 -18.29
CA ALA A 185 -2.61 -0.68 -17.45
C ALA A 185 -2.33 0.59 -18.29
N ILE A 186 -1.69 0.47 -19.46
CA ILE A 186 -1.51 1.59 -20.39
C ILE A 186 -2.86 2.13 -20.87
N ARG A 187 -3.80 1.27 -21.28
CA ARG A 187 -5.13 1.72 -21.70
C ARG A 187 -5.88 2.42 -20.57
N THR A 188 -5.69 2.00 -19.33
CA THR A 188 -6.27 2.69 -18.16
C THR A 188 -5.68 4.09 -17.97
N LEU A 189 -4.37 4.29 -18.17
CA LEU A 189 -3.76 5.62 -18.14
C LEU A 189 -4.33 6.54 -19.23
N GLU A 190 -4.51 6.02 -20.45
CA GLU A 190 -5.14 6.77 -21.54
C GLU A 190 -6.57 7.21 -21.17
N LEU A 191 -7.38 6.28 -20.66
CA LEU A 191 -8.75 6.58 -20.25
C LEU A 191 -8.80 7.61 -19.11
N ALA A 192 -7.93 7.49 -18.10
CA ALA A 192 -7.88 8.44 -17.00
C ALA A 192 -7.59 9.86 -17.50
N LYS A 193 -6.61 9.99 -18.41
CA LYS A 193 -6.30 11.24 -19.10
C LYS A 193 -7.46 11.76 -19.96
N GLU A 194 -8.08 10.89 -20.78
CA GLU A 194 -9.23 11.23 -21.64
C GLU A 194 -10.40 11.79 -20.82
N TYR A 195 -10.63 11.25 -19.62
CA TYR A 195 -11.69 11.69 -18.71
C TYR A 195 -11.30 12.84 -17.77
N GLY A 196 -10.04 13.28 -17.78
CA GLY A 196 -9.55 14.30 -16.86
C GLY A 196 -9.59 13.86 -15.39
N LEU A 197 -9.50 12.55 -15.14
CA LEU A 197 -9.49 11.96 -13.81
C LEU A 197 -8.06 11.99 -13.25
N ASP A 198 -7.87 12.52 -12.03
CA ASP A 198 -6.56 12.48 -11.37
C ASP A 198 -6.08 11.04 -11.26
N HIS A 199 -4.83 10.79 -11.62
CA HIS A 199 -4.32 9.43 -11.65
C HIS A 199 -2.82 9.35 -11.42
N SER A 200 -2.38 8.20 -10.90
CA SER A 200 -0.98 7.90 -10.64
C SER A 200 -0.58 6.56 -11.25
N ILE A 201 0.68 6.48 -11.67
CA ILE A 201 1.41 5.23 -11.85
C ILE A 201 1.95 4.84 -10.47
N ILE A 202 1.48 3.72 -9.91
CA ILE A 202 1.93 3.21 -8.60
C ILE A 202 2.89 2.02 -8.76
N MET A 203 4.12 2.19 -8.26
CA MET A 203 5.14 1.15 -8.22
C MET A 203 5.36 0.62 -6.80
N CYS A 204 5.39 -0.70 -6.65
CA CYS A 204 6.03 -1.36 -5.52
C CYS A 204 7.54 -1.37 -5.77
N ALA A 205 8.29 -0.52 -5.08
CA ALA A 205 9.73 -0.40 -5.27
C ALA A 205 10.48 -1.56 -4.58
N MET A 206 11.26 -2.27 -5.37
CA MET A 206 12.06 -3.45 -5.05
C MET A 206 13.47 -3.27 -5.62
N ASN A 207 14.43 -4.04 -5.12
CA ASN A 207 15.83 -3.92 -5.57
C ASN A 207 16.04 -4.01 -7.08
N TRP A 208 15.26 -4.81 -7.79
CA TRP A 208 15.44 -5.01 -9.22
C TRP A 208 14.79 -3.91 -10.08
N ASN A 209 13.72 -3.25 -9.61
CA ASN A 209 12.95 -2.27 -10.39
C ASN A 209 13.15 -0.81 -9.97
N PHE A 210 13.79 -0.54 -8.83
CA PHE A 210 14.06 0.82 -8.38
C PHE A 210 15.43 1.31 -8.84
N THR A 211 15.76 1.09 -10.11
CA THR A 211 17.03 1.51 -10.72
C THR A 211 16.83 2.71 -11.62
N GLN A 212 17.92 3.42 -11.93
CA GLN A 212 17.90 4.64 -12.74
C GLN A 212 17.08 4.47 -14.04
N ALA A 213 17.35 3.42 -14.83
CA ALA A 213 16.68 3.18 -16.10
C ALA A 213 15.15 2.95 -15.96
N HIS A 214 14.73 2.29 -14.87
CA HIS A 214 13.31 2.09 -14.61
C HIS A 214 12.63 3.40 -14.19
N LEU A 215 13.29 4.19 -13.34
CA LEU A 215 12.74 5.47 -12.88
C LEU A 215 12.64 6.48 -14.03
N GLU A 216 13.62 6.52 -14.93
CA GLU A 216 13.57 7.30 -16.17
C GLU A 216 12.40 6.87 -17.05
N GLY A 217 12.24 5.57 -17.32
CA GLY A 217 11.12 5.07 -18.13
C GLY A 217 9.74 5.31 -17.48
N LEU A 218 9.63 5.23 -16.15
CA LEU A 218 8.39 5.56 -15.44
C LEU A 218 8.09 7.06 -15.51
N LEU A 219 9.09 7.94 -15.42
CA LEU A 219 8.92 9.38 -15.64
C LEU A 219 8.43 9.67 -17.06
N GLU A 220 9.00 9.02 -18.08
CA GLU A 220 8.54 9.17 -19.47
C GLU A 220 7.08 8.76 -19.63
N LEU A 221 6.68 7.62 -19.05
CA LEU A 221 5.29 7.19 -19.06
C LEU A 221 4.38 8.19 -18.32
N ALA A 222 4.80 8.66 -17.15
CA ALA A 222 4.03 9.63 -16.37
C ALA A 222 3.83 10.95 -17.12
N VAL A 223 4.88 11.49 -17.76
CA VAL A 223 4.79 12.69 -18.60
C VAL A 223 3.86 12.44 -19.81
N LYS A 224 4.03 11.30 -20.49
CA LYS A 224 3.21 10.96 -21.68
C LYS A 224 1.72 10.93 -21.35
N TYR A 225 1.36 10.34 -20.21
CA TYR A 225 -0.04 10.16 -19.82
C TYR A 225 -0.57 11.22 -18.84
N ASP A 226 0.22 12.23 -18.48
CA ASP A 226 -0.11 13.25 -17.45
C ASP A 226 -0.50 12.62 -16.10
N ALA A 227 0.25 11.59 -15.71
CA ALA A 227 0.06 10.89 -14.44
C ALA A 227 1.01 11.42 -13.37
N HIS A 228 0.62 11.28 -12.11
CA HIS A 228 1.56 11.33 -10.99
C HIS A 228 2.38 10.02 -10.93
N LEU A 229 3.52 10.06 -10.25
CA LEU A 229 4.24 8.87 -9.80
C LEU A 229 3.98 8.67 -8.31
N ARG A 230 3.58 7.46 -7.94
CA ARG A 230 3.49 7.05 -6.54
C ARG A 230 4.42 5.87 -6.28
N ILE A 231 5.21 5.96 -5.22
CA ILE A 231 6.18 4.94 -4.85
C ILE A 231 5.86 4.38 -3.48
N ASN A 232 5.72 3.05 -3.43
CA ASN A 232 5.63 2.28 -2.19
C ASN A 232 6.82 1.35 -2.09
N PRO A 233 7.81 1.64 -1.23
CA PRO A 233 8.86 0.67 -0.91
C PRO A 233 8.25 -0.62 -0.38
N ILE A 234 8.75 -1.75 -0.89
CA ILE A 234 8.30 -3.08 -0.49
C ILE A 234 8.37 -3.26 1.03
N LYS A 235 7.37 -3.96 1.57
CA LYS A 235 7.29 -4.32 2.99
C LYS A 235 7.19 -5.83 3.07
N PRO A 236 8.08 -6.51 3.81
CA PRO A 236 8.22 -7.95 3.68
C PRO A 236 7.16 -8.68 4.51
N VAL A 237 5.93 -8.80 3.99
CA VAL A 237 4.85 -9.54 4.68
C VAL A 237 5.03 -11.06 4.70
N GLU A 238 5.97 -11.55 3.90
CA GLU A 238 6.41 -12.95 3.85
C GLU A 238 7.93 -12.94 3.87
N SER A 239 8.56 -13.97 4.47
CA SER A 239 10.03 -14.05 4.56
C SER A 239 10.72 -13.94 3.20
N LYS A 240 10.14 -14.52 2.15
CA LYS A 240 10.66 -14.45 0.77
C LYS A 240 10.74 -13.02 0.22
N HIS A 241 9.95 -12.08 0.74
CA HIS A 241 9.99 -10.68 0.30
C HIS A 241 11.24 -9.96 0.81
N MET A 242 11.94 -10.50 1.82
CA MET A 242 13.24 -9.98 2.27
C MET A 242 14.26 -9.94 1.13
N ASP A 243 14.18 -10.89 0.19
CA ASP A 243 15.07 -10.97 -0.97
C ASP A 243 14.85 -9.83 -1.99
N SER A 244 13.72 -9.11 -1.89
CA SER A 244 13.33 -8.03 -2.82
C SER A 244 13.47 -6.64 -2.21
N LEU A 245 13.93 -6.54 -0.95
CA LEU A 245 14.11 -5.26 -0.27
C LEU A 245 15.14 -4.39 -0.97
N LEU A 246 14.91 -3.09 -0.96
CA LEU A 246 15.88 -2.11 -1.44
C LEU A 246 17.07 -2.08 -0.49
N PRO A 247 18.32 -2.17 -0.98
CA PRO A 247 19.47 -1.62 -0.28
C PRO A 247 19.22 -0.16 0.09
N ALA A 248 19.69 0.27 1.26
CA ALA A 248 19.45 1.63 1.74
C ALA A 248 19.99 2.69 0.78
N GLU A 249 21.16 2.48 0.19
CA GLU A 249 21.73 3.36 -0.84
C GLU A 249 20.78 3.52 -2.03
N GLN A 250 20.29 2.41 -2.59
CA GLN A 250 19.34 2.43 -3.70
C GLN A 250 18.02 3.14 -3.34
N TYR A 251 17.53 2.96 -2.12
CA TYR A 251 16.35 3.67 -1.62
C TYR A 251 16.56 5.20 -1.70
N TYR A 252 17.66 5.71 -1.14
CA TYR A 252 17.93 7.15 -1.13
C TYR A 252 18.28 7.70 -2.51
N GLU A 253 19.01 6.95 -3.34
CA GLU A 253 19.31 7.33 -4.73
C GLU A 253 18.04 7.50 -5.56
N GLY A 254 17.15 6.51 -5.53
CA GLY A 254 15.92 6.58 -6.32
C GLY A 254 15.00 7.71 -5.87
N PHE A 255 14.86 7.94 -4.56
CA PHE A 255 14.05 9.06 -4.07
C PHE A 255 14.69 10.43 -4.33
N SER A 256 16.02 10.56 -4.23
CA SER A 256 16.73 11.79 -4.61
C SER A 256 16.52 12.11 -6.08
N PHE A 257 16.65 11.09 -6.96
CA PHE A 257 16.35 11.22 -8.37
C PHE A 257 14.91 11.67 -8.61
N LEU A 258 13.93 10.99 -8.02
CA LEU A 258 12.52 11.35 -8.18
C LEU A 258 12.20 12.77 -7.67
N MET A 259 12.76 13.21 -6.54
CA MET A 259 12.55 14.56 -6.01
C MET A 259 13.22 15.65 -6.86
N LYS A 260 14.28 15.31 -7.59
CA LYS A 260 14.89 16.21 -8.57
C LYS A 260 13.95 16.43 -9.76
N HIS A 261 13.30 15.37 -10.24
CA HIS A 261 12.51 15.38 -11.48
C HIS A 261 11.01 15.60 -11.28
N CYS A 262 10.50 15.50 -10.04
CA CYS A 262 9.10 15.71 -9.72
C CYS A 262 8.91 16.84 -8.71
N SER A 263 7.75 17.49 -8.79
CA SER A 263 7.22 18.33 -7.72
C SER A 263 6.42 17.42 -6.76
N PRO A 264 6.71 17.43 -5.44
CA PRO A 264 6.03 16.55 -4.50
C PRO A 264 4.55 16.93 -4.36
N VAL A 265 3.68 15.92 -4.44
CA VAL A 265 2.23 16.00 -4.20
C VAL A 265 1.87 15.42 -2.84
N ASP A 266 2.60 14.41 -2.38
CA ASP A 266 2.52 13.87 -1.03
C ASP A 266 3.90 13.39 -0.56
N LEU A 267 4.20 13.66 0.71
CA LEU A 267 5.47 13.29 1.33
C LEU A 267 5.24 12.47 2.61
N GLY A 268 4.39 11.44 2.52
CA GLY A 268 4.05 10.55 3.63
C GLY A 268 5.11 9.50 3.98
N GLU A 269 6.18 9.34 3.18
CA GLU A 269 7.26 8.39 3.41
C GLU A 269 8.27 8.97 4.44
N PRO A 270 8.28 8.49 5.70
CA PRO A 270 8.87 9.30 6.78
C PRO A 270 10.40 9.47 6.72
N PRO A 271 11.23 8.50 6.29
CA PRO A 271 12.65 8.75 6.07
C PRO A 271 12.91 9.85 5.03
N ILE A 272 12.11 9.89 3.95
CA ILE A 272 12.22 10.94 2.92
C ILE A 272 11.74 12.30 3.45
N ALA A 273 10.64 12.32 4.21
CA ALA A 273 10.18 13.54 4.88
C ALA A 273 11.22 14.10 5.86
N ALA A 274 12.00 13.23 6.53
CA ALA A 274 13.04 13.64 7.45
C ALA A 274 14.27 14.22 6.74
N VAL A 275 14.80 13.58 5.69
CA VAL A 275 15.99 14.08 4.97
C VAL A 275 15.74 15.34 4.14
N THR A 276 14.47 15.68 3.92
CA THR A 276 14.05 16.90 3.22
C THR A 276 13.66 18.04 4.18
N ASP A 277 13.75 17.83 5.50
CA ASP A 277 13.28 18.80 6.53
C ASP A 277 11.83 19.28 6.25
N TYR A 278 10.94 18.33 5.94
CA TYR A 278 9.57 18.67 5.61
C TYR A 278 8.78 19.09 6.85
N GLN A 279 8.44 20.38 6.92
CA GLN A 279 7.83 21.01 8.10
C GLN A 279 6.45 20.45 8.47
N ASN A 280 5.72 19.84 7.52
CA ASN A 280 4.41 19.24 7.78
C ASN A 280 4.47 17.70 7.87
N ALA A 281 5.64 17.12 8.16
CA ALA A 281 5.77 15.68 8.34
C ALA A 281 4.94 15.19 9.53
N LYS A 282 4.12 14.15 9.31
CA LYS A 282 3.21 13.59 10.33
C LYS A 282 3.60 12.20 10.83
N GLY A 283 4.66 11.61 10.27
CA GLY A 283 5.02 10.20 10.47
C GLY A 283 4.01 9.21 9.91
N CYS A 284 3.99 8.00 10.47
CA CYS A 284 3.16 6.90 9.98
C CYS A 284 1.65 7.13 10.27
N PRO A 285 0.77 7.15 9.24
CA PRO A 285 -0.67 7.44 9.43
C PRO A 285 -1.47 6.25 10.01
N CYS A 286 -0.92 5.03 9.94
CA CYS A 286 -1.60 3.80 10.34
C CYS A 286 -2.07 3.85 11.80
N GLY A 287 -3.36 3.55 12.04
CA GLY A 287 -3.99 3.53 13.36
C GLY A 287 -4.32 4.89 13.97
N ARG A 288 -3.84 5.99 13.37
CA ARG A 288 -4.10 7.38 13.80
C ARG A 288 -5.11 8.05 12.90
N THR A 289 -4.79 8.15 11.60
CA THR A 289 -5.62 8.76 10.55
C THR A 289 -6.11 7.79 9.50
N SER A 290 -5.54 6.59 9.47
CA SER A 290 -5.90 5.56 8.49
C SER A 290 -6.01 4.18 9.10
N PHE A 291 -6.84 3.33 8.50
CA PHE A 291 -6.90 1.90 8.80
C PHE A 291 -7.32 1.10 7.57
N ARG A 292 -7.35 -0.23 7.73
CA ARG A 292 -7.67 -1.16 6.66
C ARG A 292 -8.80 -2.09 7.00
N ILE A 293 -9.78 -2.14 6.11
CA ILE A 293 -10.75 -3.22 6.04
C ILE A 293 -10.14 -4.34 5.20
N HIS A 294 -10.07 -5.54 5.78
CA HIS A 294 -9.54 -6.71 5.08
C HIS A 294 -10.63 -7.41 4.29
N SER A 295 -10.21 -8.26 3.36
CA SER A 295 -11.11 -9.20 2.71
C SER A 295 -11.77 -10.10 3.74
N ILE A 296 -12.96 -10.58 3.40
CA ILE A 296 -13.68 -11.53 4.21
C ILE A 296 -12.84 -12.79 4.44
N THR A 297 -12.71 -13.18 5.71
CA THR A 297 -11.88 -14.31 6.12
C THR A 297 -12.63 -15.64 5.92
N PRO A 298 -11.94 -16.80 5.90
CA PRO A 298 -12.58 -18.10 5.72
C PRO A 298 -13.67 -18.43 6.75
N ASP A 299 -13.55 -17.90 7.96
CA ASP A 299 -14.56 -17.99 9.04
C ASP A 299 -15.69 -16.95 8.90
N GLY A 300 -15.71 -16.18 7.81
CA GLY A 300 -16.75 -15.25 7.42
C GLY A 300 -16.61 -13.84 7.98
N ARG A 301 -15.61 -13.54 8.83
CA ARG A 301 -15.46 -12.21 9.44
C ARG A 301 -14.89 -11.18 8.46
N ILE A 302 -15.18 -9.91 8.71
CA ILE A 302 -14.54 -8.77 8.02
C ILE A 302 -13.72 -7.99 9.05
N PRO A 303 -12.47 -8.42 9.32
CA PRO A 303 -11.64 -7.76 10.31
C PRO A 303 -11.05 -6.46 9.76
N VAL A 304 -10.67 -5.57 10.69
CA VAL A 304 -9.90 -4.37 10.39
C VAL A 304 -8.53 -4.43 11.04
N SER A 305 -7.56 -3.69 10.52
CA SER A 305 -6.28 -3.47 11.20
C SER A 305 -5.78 -2.04 11.01
N PRO A 306 -4.91 -1.54 11.90
CA PRO A 306 -4.30 -0.22 11.74
C PRO A 306 -3.47 -0.06 10.46
N CYS A 307 -2.81 -1.13 10.01
CA CYS A 307 -1.89 -1.12 8.87
C CYS A 307 -2.16 -2.31 7.94
N VAL A 308 -2.13 -2.05 6.62
CA VAL A 308 -2.49 -3.05 5.59
C VAL A 308 -1.57 -4.27 5.59
N TYR A 309 -0.31 -4.05 5.95
CA TYR A 309 0.73 -5.06 5.95
C TYR A 309 0.79 -5.86 7.27
N LEU A 310 0.15 -5.38 8.34
CA LEU A 310 0.25 -5.97 9.67
C LEU A 310 -1.03 -6.71 10.04
N HIS A 311 -1.19 -7.90 9.45
CA HIS A 311 -2.31 -8.79 9.74
C HIS A 311 -2.33 -9.30 11.19
N ASP A 312 -1.17 -9.28 11.87
CA ASP A 312 -1.00 -9.59 13.30
C ASP A 312 -1.87 -8.73 14.23
N TYR A 313 -2.31 -7.56 13.75
CA TYR A 313 -3.17 -6.60 14.46
C TYR A 313 -4.61 -6.55 13.94
N LYS A 314 -5.06 -7.60 13.22
CA LYS A 314 -6.48 -7.73 12.84
C LYS A 314 -7.37 -7.84 14.07
N VAL A 315 -8.49 -7.12 14.07
CA VAL A 315 -9.46 -7.08 15.16
C VAL A 315 -10.87 -6.80 14.61
N GLY A 316 -11.88 -7.27 15.33
CA GLY A 316 -13.30 -7.04 15.03
C GLY A 316 -13.87 -7.82 13.85
N ASP A 317 -15.17 -7.67 13.64
CA ASP A 317 -15.94 -8.11 12.48
C ASP A 317 -16.98 -7.05 12.10
N LEU A 318 -16.73 -6.30 11.02
CA LEU A 318 -17.61 -5.20 10.59
C LEU A 318 -19.04 -5.62 10.24
N ARG A 319 -19.31 -6.92 10.09
CA ARG A 319 -20.68 -7.42 9.89
C ARG A 319 -21.56 -7.26 11.13
N VAL A 320 -20.96 -7.23 12.33
CA VAL A 320 -21.69 -7.29 13.60
C VAL A 320 -21.20 -6.26 14.62
N ASP A 321 -19.89 -6.00 14.65
CA ASP A 321 -19.28 -5.05 15.58
C ASP A 321 -19.48 -3.60 15.12
N ASN A 322 -19.38 -2.67 16.07
CA ASN A 322 -19.38 -1.24 15.78
C ASN A 322 -17.94 -0.76 15.51
N LEU A 323 -17.72 -0.10 14.37
CA LEU A 323 -16.43 0.45 13.99
C LEU A 323 -15.87 1.41 15.05
N TYR A 324 -16.73 2.18 15.72
CA TYR A 324 -16.36 3.10 16.80
C TYR A 324 -15.61 2.39 17.93
N ASP A 325 -16.05 1.18 18.29
CA ASP A 325 -15.43 0.38 19.33
C ASP A 325 -14.14 -0.28 18.82
N ILE A 326 -14.14 -0.76 17.57
CA ILE A 326 -12.98 -1.43 17.00
C ILE A 326 -11.77 -0.48 16.90
N ILE A 327 -11.96 0.77 16.45
CA ILE A 327 -10.85 1.74 16.35
C ILE A 327 -10.30 2.17 17.72
N ARG A 328 -10.99 1.84 18.82
CA ARG A 328 -10.56 2.06 20.21
C ARG A 328 -9.90 0.83 20.83
N SER A 329 -9.73 -0.25 20.08
CA SER A 329 -9.14 -1.48 20.59
C SER A 329 -7.65 -1.30 20.96
N PRO A 330 -7.09 -2.19 21.81
CA PRO A 330 -5.67 -2.20 22.12
C PRO A 330 -4.77 -2.27 20.88
N GLN A 331 -5.19 -2.95 19.83
CA GLN A 331 -4.44 -3.05 18.57
C GLN A 331 -4.26 -1.69 17.90
N PHE A 332 -5.30 -0.85 17.86
CA PHE A 332 -5.22 0.51 17.35
C PHE A 332 -4.46 1.43 18.31
N ALA A 333 -4.67 1.27 19.62
CA ALA A 333 -3.95 1.98 20.66
C ALA A 333 -2.42 1.81 20.52
N SER A 334 -1.91 0.59 20.25
CA SER A 334 -0.47 0.34 20.05
C SER A 334 0.15 1.27 18.99
N PHE A 335 -0.55 1.51 17.88
CA PHE A 335 -0.06 2.42 16.83
C PHE A 335 -0.12 3.89 17.24
N ARG A 336 -1.13 4.27 18.02
CA ARG A 336 -1.26 5.64 18.55
C ARG A 336 -0.22 5.92 19.62
N ARG A 337 0.09 4.97 20.50
CA ARG A 337 1.17 5.07 21.51
C ARG A 337 2.53 5.17 20.85
N ARG A 338 2.84 4.33 19.85
CA ARG A 338 4.07 4.46 19.07
C ARG A 338 4.18 5.84 18.43
N ASN A 339 3.09 6.33 17.85
CA ASN A 339 3.06 7.65 17.22
C ASN A 339 3.27 8.78 18.23
N ALA A 340 2.61 8.75 19.39
CA ALA A 340 2.75 9.78 20.42
C ALA A 340 4.15 9.78 21.07
N ASN A 341 4.77 8.60 21.15
CA ASN A 341 6.01 8.38 21.89
C ASN A 341 7.15 7.85 21.00
N PRO A 342 7.56 8.59 19.96
CA PRO A 342 8.61 8.11 19.04
C PRO A 342 9.99 7.99 19.73
N HIS A 343 10.17 8.60 20.91
CA HIS A 343 11.38 8.49 21.72
C HIS A 343 11.52 7.12 22.42
N LEU A 344 10.42 6.36 22.60
CA LEU A 344 10.45 5.02 23.19
C LEU A 344 10.96 3.95 22.24
N LEU A 345 11.08 4.26 20.94
CA LEU A 345 11.63 3.34 19.97
C LEU A 345 13.14 3.22 20.18
N GLU A 346 13.65 2.00 20.20
CA GLU A 346 15.06 1.72 20.41
C GLU A 346 15.95 2.54 19.44
N GLY A 347 16.87 3.32 20.00
CA GLY A 347 17.81 4.18 19.25
C GLY A 347 17.24 5.52 18.73
N CYS A 348 15.97 5.85 19.01
CA CYS A 348 15.34 7.10 18.58
C CYS A 348 15.40 8.23 19.62
N GLU A 349 15.62 7.92 20.90
CA GLU A 349 15.80 8.93 21.96
C GLU A 349 16.95 9.89 21.62
N GLY A 350 16.71 11.19 21.79
CA GLY A 350 17.71 12.24 21.50
C GLY A 350 18.07 12.42 20.02
N CYS A 351 17.34 11.78 19.08
CA CYS A 351 17.59 11.94 17.65
C CYS A 351 17.11 13.32 17.14
N GLU A 352 17.96 14.03 16.41
CA GLU A 352 17.63 15.35 15.84
C GLU A 352 16.51 15.30 14.79
N LEU A 353 16.35 14.15 14.11
CA LEU A 353 15.31 13.93 13.09
C LEU A 353 13.98 13.44 13.67
N LEU A 354 13.84 13.33 14.99
CA LEU A 354 12.74 12.62 15.62
C LEU A 354 11.37 13.22 15.30
N GLN A 355 11.27 14.55 15.20
CA GLN A 355 10.00 15.24 14.95
C GLN A 355 9.43 14.92 13.56
N SER A 356 10.29 14.88 12.55
CA SER A 356 9.88 14.63 11.16
C SER A 356 9.80 13.12 10.85
N CYS A 357 10.78 12.33 11.31
CA CYS A 357 10.85 10.90 11.05
C CYS A 357 9.85 10.09 11.87
N ARG A 358 9.70 10.42 13.17
CA ARG A 358 8.88 9.72 14.16
C ARG A 358 9.11 8.20 14.20
N GLY A 359 10.34 7.77 13.92
CA GLY A 359 10.73 6.35 13.89
C GLY A 359 10.31 5.60 12.62
N GLY A 360 9.87 6.29 11.58
CA GLY A 360 9.60 5.69 10.27
C GLY A 360 8.28 4.94 10.16
N CYS A 361 8.19 4.11 9.12
CA CYS A 361 7.01 3.31 8.81
C CYS A 361 6.87 2.17 9.81
N ALA A 362 5.81 2.20 10.64
CA ALA A 362 5.57 1.18 11.67
C ALA A 362 5.47 -0.24 11.08
N GLY A 363 4.77 -0.40 9.95
CA GLY A 363 4.62 -1.69 9.27
C GLY A 363 5.94 -2.24 8.72
N ARG A 364 6.76 -1.39 8.10
CA ARG A 364 8.07 -1.80 7.57
C ARG A 364 9.01 -2.20 8.70
N SER A 365 9.10 -1.36 9.74
CA SER A 365 9.97 -1.57 10.89
C SER A 365 9.64 -2.89 11.60
N TYR A 366 8.36 -3.14 11.87
CA TYR A 366 7.88 -4.38 12.47
C TYR A 366 8.26 -5.61 11.66
N LEU A 367 7.94 -5.63 10.35
CA LEU A 367 8.15 -6.80 9.51
C LEU A 367 9.63 -7.12 9.31
N HIS A 368 10.46 -6.09 9.14
CA HIS A 368 11.90 -6.26 9.00
C HIS A 368 12.50 -6.87 10.27
N HIS A 369 12.21 -6.26 11.42
CA HIS A 369 12.68 -6.73 12.72
C HIS A 369 12.23 -8.16 13.01
N ALA A 370 10.98 -8.49 12.69
CA ALA A 370 10.42 -9.80 12.90
C ALA A 370 11.14 -10.87 12.06
N HIS A 371 11.40 -10.62 10.78
CA HIS A 371 12.12 -11.56 9.92
C HIS A 371 13.62 -11.68 10.26
N GLU A 372 14.26 -10.61 10.72
CA GLU A 372 15.68 -10.61 11.08
C GLU A 372 15.94 -11.27 12.44
N THR A 373 15.07 -11.04 13.43
CA THR A 373 15.33 -11.41 14.82
C THR A 373 14.42 -12.52 15.36
N GLY A 374 13.32 -12.81 14.66
CA GLY A 374 12.25 -13.70 15.12
C GLY A 374 11.36 -13.10 16.21
N LYS A 375 11.55 -11.82 16.58
CA LYS A 375 10.77 -11.13 17.61
C LYS A 375 9.79 -10.15 16.99
N ARG A 376 8.56 -10.14 17.50
CA ARG A 376 7.52 -9.18 17.10
C ARG A 376 7.59 -7.97 18.03
N SER A 377 7.77 -6.78 17.46
CA SER A 377 7.67 -5.50 18.20
C SER A 377 7.34 -4.36 17.24
N LEU A 378 6.43 -3.48 17.67
CA LEU A 378 6.05 -2.26 16.96
C LEU A 378 6.97 -1.07 17.33
N PHE A 379 7.69 -1.16 18.45
CA PHE A 379 8.55 -0.11 19.01
C PHE A 379 10.01 -0.24 18.55
N VAL A 380 10.16 -0.54 17.26
CA VAL A 380 11.43 -0.62 16.56
C VAL A 380 11.50 0.44 15.47
N ARG A 381 12.72 0.91 15.20
CA ARG A 381 13.01 1.92 14.19
C ARG A 381 13.08 1.32 12.78
N ASP A 382 12.91 2.19 11.80
CA ASP A 382 12.89 1.84 10.39
C ASP A 382 14.25 1.37 9.86
N PRO A 383 14.32 0.32 9.02
CA PRO A 383 15.58 -0.13 8.41
C PRO A 383 16.22 0.93 7.49
N TYR A 384 15.45 1.90 7.01
CA TYR A 384 15.96 3.05 6.25
C TYR A 384 16.22 4.27 7.14
N CYS A 385 16.47 4.11 8.44
CA CYS A 385 16.77 5.21 9.37
C CYS A 385 17.87 6.17 8.81
N PRO A 386 17.57 7.46 8.56
CA PRO A 386 18.56 8.38 7.97
C PRO A 386 19.79 8.60 8.86
N LYS A 387 19.65 8.50 10.19
CA LYS A 387 20.76 8.62 11.14
C LYS A 387 21.77 7.47 10.98
N ASP A 388 21.29 6.26 10.73
CA ASP A 388 22.16 5.08 10.60
C ASP A 388 22.72 4.97 9.18
N VAL A 389 21.91 5.29 8.17
CA VAL A 389 22.31 5.20 6.76
C VAL A 389 23.23 6.35 6.35
N ALA A 390 23.04 7.55 6.91
CA ALA A 390 23.76 8.77 6.57
C ALA A 390 23.81 9.00 5.04
N PRO A 391 22.65 9.19 4.37
CA PRO A 391 22.58 9.29 2.92
C PRO A 391 23.44 10.44 2.40
N LYS A 392 24.18 10.19 1.32
CA LYS A 392 25.09 11.16 0.68
C LYS A 392 24.41 11.94 -0.46
N GLN A 393 23.23 11.48 -0.86
CA GLN A 393 22.46 12.04 -1.95
C GLN A 393 21.88 13.39 -1.54
N GLU A 394 21.78 14.31 -2.50
CA GLU A 394 21.18 15.62 -2.26
C GLU A 394 19.65 15.53 -2.31
N PHE A 395 18.99 16.14 -1.34
CA PHE A 395 17.54 16.26 -1.27
C PHE A 395 17.14 17.73 -1.19
N PRO A 396 16.05 18.14 -1.87
CA PRO A 396 15.51 19.48 -1.69
C PRO A 396 15.10 19.68 -0.22
N GLN A 397 15.46 20.82 0.35
CA GLN A 397 15.15 21.16 1.73
C GLN A 397 13.87 21.99 1.79
N GLN A 398 13.03 21.71 2.80
CA GLN A 398 11.77 22.39 3.08
C GLN A 398 10.85 22.43 1.84
N PRO A 399 10.55 21.28 1.22
CA PRO A 399 9.72 21.24 0.03
C PRO A 399 8.30 21.75 0.31
N THR A 400 7.73 22.45 -0.66
CA THR A 400 6.31 22.86 -0.61
C THR A 400 5.46 21.77 -1.26
N VAL A 401 4.44 21.31 -0.54
CA VAL A 401 3.45 20.34 -1.01
C VAL A 401 2.09 21.05 -1.13
N PRO A 402 1.32 20.85 -2.22
CA PRO A 402 0.00 21.44 -2.38
C PRO A 402 -0.95 21.07 -1.23
N THR A 403 -1.78 22.03 -0.80
CA THR A 403 -2.77 21.83 0.28
C THR A 403 -4.22 21.82 -0.22
N ASP A 404 -4.42 22.25 -1.46
CA ASP A 404 -5.70 22.30 -2.17
C ASP A 404 -6.05 20.99 -2.88
N LYS A 405 -5.05 20.15 -3.17
CA LYS A 405 -5.26 18.81 -3.73
C LYS A 405 -5.71 17.84 -2.64
N ARG A 406 -6.77 17.07 -2.94
CA ARG A 406 -7.29 16.00 -2.08
C ARG A 406 -7.42 14.71 -2.88
N LEU A 407 -6.30 13.99 -3.01
CA LEU A 407 -6.29 12.63 -3.55
C LEU A 407 -6.58 11.64 -2.41
N VAL A 408 -7.32 10.57 -2.68
CA VAL A 408 -7.60 9.53 -1.68
C VAL A 408 -6.32 8.84 -1.20
N HIS A 409 -5.28 8.85 -2.03
CA HIS A 409 -3.99 8.22 -1.72
C HIS A 409 -3.04 9.06 -0.84
N MET A 410 -3.41 10.31 -0.49
CA MET A 410 -2.65 11.19 0.43
C MET A 410 -2.92 10.84 1.90
N ASP A 411 -1.89 10.90 2.77
CA ASP A 411 -1.99 10.59 4.22
C ASP A 411 -2.70 9.24 4.52
N TYR A 412 -2.66 8.32 3.55
CA TYR A 412 -3.33 7.01 3.57
C TYR A 412 -2.35 5.88 3.91
N LEU A 413 -1.08 5.98 3.47
CA LEU A 413 0.03 5.06 3.75
C LEU A 413 1.33 5.86 3.85
N CYS A 414 2.38 5.24 4.40
CA CYS A 414 3.75 5.68 4.15
C CYS A 414 4.08 5.48 2.68
N THR A 415 3.96 6.56 1.91
CA THR A 415 4.08 6.60 0.45
C THR A 415 4.68 7.94 0.03
N TRP A 416 5.17 8.01 -1.19
CA TRP A 416 5.59 9.25 -1.83
C TRP A 416 4.80 9.44 -3.11
N ILE A 417 4.30 10.65 -3.36
CA ILE A 417 3.64 11.01 -4.63
C ILE A 417 4.34 12.25 -5.19
N GLY A 418 4.69 12.21 -6.48
CA GLY A 418 5.25 13.36 -7.19
C GLY A 418 4.65 13.52 -8.58
N LYS A 419 4.46 14.76 -9.01
CA LYS A 419 4.11 15.11 -10.40
C LYS A 419 5.39 15.42 -11.17
N PRO A 420 5.68 14.78 -12.31
CA PRO A 420 6.82 15.15 -13.15
C PRO A 420 6.82 16.65 -13.49
N LYS A 421 8.00 17.27 -13.49
CA LYS A 421 8.20 18.70 -13.78
C LYS A 421 8.14 19.03 -15.26
#